data_AF-A0A090WAZ8-F1
#
_entry.id   AF-A0A090WAZ8-F1
#
_cell.length_a   1.000
_cell.length_b   1.000
_cell.length_c   1.000
_cell.angle_alpha   90.00
_cell.angle_beta   90.00
_cell.angle_gamma   90.00
#
_symmetry.space_group_name_H-M   'P 1'
#
loop_
_entity.id
_entity.type
_entity.pdbx_description
1 polymer ?
#
loop_
_entity_poly.entity_id
_entity_poly.type
_entity_poly.pdbx_seq_one_letter_code
_entity_poly.pdbx_strand_id
1 'polypeptide(L)'
;MRITLLLILSCITLISCDHNIVKTQSVAFSDAQWSLTEAPVFKIESIDTVNTYDMFLNMRNNHDYAYSNLYLIAEMKFPQGKIVTDTLEYDMATPQGQFLGAGYSDVYENKLWYKEGVRFRETEHIFSPYVMQ
;
A
#
# COMPACT_ATOMS: atom_id res chain seq x y z
N MET A 1 -25.71 32.57 -22.67
CA MET A 1 -26.21 31.18 -22.51
C MET A 1 -25.16 30.13 -22.87
N ARG A 2 -24.41 30.23 -23.98
CA ARG A 2 -23.38 29.24 -24.34
C ARG A 2 -22.15 29.22 -23.41
N ILE A 3 -21.62 30.39 -23.05
CA ILE A 3 -20.46 30.53 -22.14
C ILE A 3 -20.79 30.13 -20.70
N THR A 4 -21.99 30.45 -20.22
CA THR A 4 -22.45 30.02 -18.89
C THR A 4 -22.59 28.51 -18.78
N LEU A 5 -23.03 27.83 -19.85
CA LEU A 5 -23.10 26.35 -19.88
C LEU A 5 -21.71 25.70 -19.85
N LEU A 6 -20.74 26.28 -20.57
CA LEU A 6 -19.34 25.81 -20.58
C LEU A 6 -18.66 25.98 -19.22
N LEU A 7 -18.92 27.10 -18.53
CA LEU A 7 -18.42 27.33 -17.16
C LEU A 7 -19.03 26.34 -16.15
N ILE A 8 -20.33 26.05 -16.26
CA ILE A 8 -20.99 25.05 -15.41
C ILE A 8 -20.44 23.64 -15.68
N LEU A 9 -20.22 23.28 -16.95
CA LEU A 9 -19.66 21.98 -17.33
C LEU A 9 -18.21 21.81 -16.85
N SER A 10 -17.42 22.88 -16.88
CA SER A 10 -16.04 22.92 -16.34
C SER A 10 -16.01 22.77 -14.81
N CYS A 11 -16.97 23.33 -14.09
CA CYS A 11 -17.06 23.17 -12.64
C CYS A 11 -17.41 21.72 -12.21
N ILE A 12 -18.14 20.97 -13.03
CA ILE A 12 -18.51 19.58 -12.73
C ILE A 12 -17.28 18.65 -12.80
N THR A 13 -16.29 18.95 -13.63
CA THR A 13 -15.07 18.12 -13.76
C THR A 13 -14.07 18.29 -12.61
N LEU A 14 -14.33 19.22 -11.68
CA LEU A 14 -13.43 19.48 -10.53
C LEU A 14 -13.77 18.63 -9.29
N ILE A 15 -14.83 17.80 -9.34
CA ILE A 15 -15.25 16.95 -8.23
C ILE A 15 -14.68 15.54 -8.41
N SER A 16 -13.37 15.38 -8.30
CA SER A 16 -12.74 14.05 -8.22
C SER A 16 -11.75 14.02 -7.07
N CYS A 17 -12.28 13.86 -5.86
CA CYS A 17 -11.50 13.41 -4.71
C CYS A 17 -11.84 11.93 -4.46
N ASP A 18 -10.82 11.09 -4.47
CA ASP A 18 -10.95 9.68 -4.09
C ASP A 18 -11.16 9.58 -2.57
N HIS A 19 -12.41 9.42 -2.15
CA HIS A 19 -12.82 9.41 -0.74
C HIS A 19 -12.71 8.03 -0.08
N ASN A 20 -12.16 7.02 -0.76
CA ASN A 20 -12.21 5.63 -0.29
C ASN A 20 -10.97 5.21 0.52
N ILE A 21 -9.96 6.08 0.67
CA ILE A 21 -8.77 5.80 1.48
C ILE A 21 -9.06 6.18 2.93
N VAL A 22 -9.15 5.18 3.80
CA VAL A 22 -9.44 5.37 5.23
C VAL A 22 -8.18 5.79 5.99
N LYS A 23 -7.04 5.15 5.70
CA LYS A 23 -5.76 5.45 6.32
C LYS A 23 -4.62 5.10 5.37
N THR A 24 -3.59 5.95 5.33
CA THR A 24 -2.35 5.69 4.59
C THR A 24 -1.15 6.03 5.46
N GLN A 25 -0.12 5.20 5.41
CA GLN A 25 1.15 5.37 6.09
C GLN A 25 2.26 4.86 5.18
N SER A 26 3.38 5.57 5.13
CA SER A 26 4.54 5.20 4.34
C SER A 26 5.80 5.45 5.14
N VAL A 27 6.79 4.58 4.98
CA VAL A 27 8.13 4.73 5.54
C VAL A 27 9.11 4.88 4.39
N ALA A 28 10.03 5.83 4.51
CA ALA A 28 11.14 5.97 3.59
C ALA A 28 12.37 5.28 4.18
N PHE A 29 13.04 4.46 3.37
CA PHE A 29 14.29 3.82 3.74
C PHE A 29 15.48 4.70 3.40
N SER A 30 16.53 4.64 4.21
CA SER A 30 17.79 5.34 3.95
C SER A 30 18.39 4.87 2.62
N ASP A 31 18.91 5.81 1.84
CA ASP A 31 19.55 5.54 0.53
C ASP A 31 18.69 4.72 -0.44
N ALA A 32 17.36 4.76 -0.29
CA ALA A 32 16.40 3.97 -1.05
C ALA A 32 16.61 2.44 -0.98
N GLN A 33 17.25 1.96 0.10
CA GLN A 33 17.57 0.54 0.29
C GLN A 33 16.80 -0.02 1.48
N TRP A 34 15.99 -1.05 1.22
CA TRP A 34 15.32 -1.79 2.28
C TRP A 34 16.19 -2.98 2.70
N SER A 35 16.80 -2.90 3.89
CA SER A 35 17.59 -3.98 4.45
C SER A 35 16.72 -5.16 4.90
N LEU A 36 17.20 -6.39 4.73
CA LEU A 36 16.57 -7.61 5.24
C LEU A 36 16.36 -7.58 6.77
N THR A 37 17.19 -6.82 7.50
CA THR A 37 17.11 -6.70 8.96
C THR A 37 16.18 -5.58 9.42
N GLU A 38 15.66 -4.78 8.49
CA GLU A 38 14.81 -3.64 8.79
C GLU A 38 13.35 -4.00 8.54
N ALA A 39 12.54 -3.96 9.60
CA ALA A 39 11.10 -4.20 9.51
C ALA A 39 10.36 -2.87 9.78
N PRO A 40 9.78 -2.20 8.77
CA PRO A 40 8.96 -1.02 9.00
C PRO A 40 7.74 -1.37 9.86
N VAL A 41 7.39 -0.46 10.79
CA VAL A 41 6.28 -0.67 11.73
C VAL A 41 5.18 0.36 11.46
N PHE A 42 3.99 -0.14 11.19
CA PHE A 42 2.80 0.67 10.90
C PHE A 42 1.77 0.51 12.01
N LYS A 43 1.29 1.63 12.57
CA LYS A 43 0.31 1.63 13.66
C LYS A 43 -1.10 1.86 13.12
N ILE A 44 -1.93 0.84 13.19
CA ILE A 44 -3.32 0.87 12.78
C ILE A 44 -4.17 1.25 14.00
N GLU A 45 -4.26 2.55 14.25
CA GLU A 45 -5.08 3.15 15.31
C GLU A 45 -6.30 3.86 14.71
N SER A 46 -7.38 3.93 15.50
CA SER A 46 -8.59 4.74 15.21
C SER A 46 -9.39 4.30 13.98
N ILE A 47 -9.41 3.00 13.67
CA ILE A 47 -10.31 2.41 12.66
C ILE A 47 -11.60 1.93 13.33
N ASP A 48 -12.74 2.14 12.67
CA ASP A 48 -14.05 1.67 13.15
C ASP A 48 -14.14 0.13 13.14
N THR A 49 -14.90 -0.44 14.08
CA THR A 49 -14.99 -1.89 14.26
C THR A 49 -16.20 -2.53 13.59
N VAL A 50 -17.02 -1.74 12.90
CA VAL A 50 -18.25 -2.19 12.23
C VAL A 50 -17.98 -2.51 10.77
N ASN A 51 -17.23 -1.64 10.09
CA ASN A 51 -16.96 -1.77 8.65
C ASN A 51 -15.84 -2.78 8.33
N THR A 52 -15.81 -3.18 7.06
CA THR A 52 -14.75 -4.01 6.49
C THR A 52 -13.82 -3.16 5.63
N TYR A 53 -12.53 -3.52 5.61
CA TYR A 53 -11.50 -2.75 4.94
C TYR A 53 -10.59 -3.65 4.10
N ASP A 54 -10.26 -3.16 2.91
CA ASP A 54 -9.24 -3.75 2.07
C ASP A 54 -7.88 -3.15 2.45
N MET A 55 -6.91 -4.04 2.60
CA MET A 55 -5.56 -3.71 3.02
C MET A 55 -4.60 -3.89 1.85
N PHE A 56 -3.78 -2.87 1.63
CA PHE A 56 -2.78 -2.83 0.57
C PHE A 56 -1.41 -2.46 1.14
N LEU A 57 -0.37 -3.01 0.51
CA LEU A 57 1.01 -2.58 0.66
C LEU A 57 1.37 -1.68 -0.51
N ASN A 58 1.82 -0.47 -0.24
CA ASN A 58 2.37 0.41 -1.27
C ASN A 58 3.89 0.28 -1.27
N MET A 59 4.45 -0.27 -2.34
CA MET A 59 5.88 -0.47 -2.51
C MET A 59 6.40 0.34 -3.68
N ARG A 60 7.46 1.11 -3.46
CA ARG A 60 8.17 1.82 -4.53
C ARG A 60 9.48 1.11 -4.86
N ASN A 61 9.75 0.90 -6.13
CA ASN A 61 11.01 0.37 -6.63
C ASN A 61 11.57 1.24 -7.75
N ASN A 62 12.88 1.15 -7.99
CA ASN A 62 13.58 1.81 -9.09
C ASN A 62 14.34 0.78 -9.95
N HIS A 63 15.13 1.27 -10.90
CA HIS A 63 15.96 0.41 -11.77
C HIS A 63 17.10 -0.33 -11.05
N ASP A 64 17.45 0.03 -9.81
CA ASP A 64 18.45 -0.68 -9.02
C ASP A 64 17.87 -1.96 -8.38
N TYR A 65 16.54 -2.11 -8.38
CA TYR A 65 15.89 -3.33 -7.93
C TYR A 65 16.05 -4.46 -8.95
N ALA A 66 16.92 -5.41 -8.64
CA ALA A 66 17.37 -6.45 -9.57
C ALA A 66 16.45 -7.67 -9.68
N TYR A 67 15.28 -7.68 -9.03
CA TYR A 67 14.42 -8.85 -8.91
C TYR A 67 13.09 -8.66 -9.66
N SER A 68 12.51 -9.77 -10.13
CA SER A 68 11.19 -9.77 -10.76
C SER A 68 10.04 -9.90 -9.76
N ASN A 69 10.33 -10.18 -8.50
CA ASN A 69 9.37 -10.64 -7.51
C ASN A 69 9.76 -10.18 -6.10
N LEU A 70 8.76 -9.94 -5.26
CA LEU A 70 8.91 -9.52 -3.87
C LEU A 70 8.29 -10.55 -2.92
N TYR A 71 9.10 -11.11 -2.04
CA TYR A 71 8.67 -12.02 -0.97
C TYR A 71 8.70 -11.31 0.38
N LEU A 72 7.58 -11.31 1.08
CA LEU A 72 7.44 -10.71 2.40
C LEU A 72 6.89 -11.71 3.41
N ILE A 73 7.35 -11.59 4.64
CA ILE A 73 6.60 -12.06 5.81
C ILE A 73 5.93 -10.86 6.43
N ALA A 74 4.61 -10.92 6.59
CA ALA A 74 3.81 -9.86 7.18
C ALA A 74 3.24 -10.29 8.52
N GLU A 75 3.54 -9.53 9.57
CA GLU A 75 2.99 -9.77 10.90
C GLU A 75 1.94 -8.72 11.26
N MET A 76 0.78 -9.18 11.72
CA MET A 76 -0.27 -8.38 12.35
C MET A 76 -0.35 -8.72 13.84
N LYS A 77 0.03 -7.78 14.70
CA LYS A 77 -0.02 -7.91 16.16
C LYS A 77 -1.27 -7.23 16.69
N PHE A 78 -2.09 -7.99 17.40
CA PHE A 78 -3.33 -7.54 18.05
C PHE A 78 -3.04 -7.14 19.50
N PRO A 79 -3.84 -6.24 20.12
CA PRO A 79 -3.60 -5.74 21.48
C PRO A 79 -3.56 -6.83 22.54
N GLN A 80 -4.26 -7.94 22.30
CA GLN A 80 -4.36 -9.07 23.22
C GLN A 80 -3.17 -10.05 23.09
N GLY A 81 -2.12 -9.68 22.34
CA GLY A 81 -0.91 -10.50 22.16
C GLY A 81 -1.01 -11.57 21.07
N LYS A 82 -2.17 -11.69 20.39
CA LYS A 82 -2.29 -12.55 19.21
C LYS A 82 -1.45 -11.96 18.07
N ILE A 83 -0.64 -12.80 17.44
CA ILE A 83 0.11 -12.48 16.24
C ILE A 83 -0.43 -13.34 15.11
N VAL A 84 -0.74 -12.72 13.97
CA VAL A 84 -1.06 -13.41 12.72
C VAL A 84 0.07 -13.13 11.75
N THR A 85 0.63 -14.20 11.18
CA THR A 85 1.75 -14.13 10.26
C THR A 85 1.32 -14.68 8.90
N ASP A 86 1.54 -13.90 7.86
CA ASP A 86 1.25 -14.28 6.48
C ASP A 86 2.54 -14.24 5.65
N THR A 87 2.63 -15.12 4.64
CA THR A 87 3.68 -15.08 3.62
C THR A 87 3.08 -14.52 2.33
N LEU A 88 3.69 -13.48 1.79
CA LEU A 88 3.20 -12.75 0.63
C LEU A 88 4.22 -12.83 -0.49
N GLU A 89 3.74 -13.06 -1.71
CA GLU A 89 4.53 -13.11 -2.93
C GLU A 89 3.87 -12.22 -3.96
N TYR A 90 4.67 -11.37 -4.60
CA TYR A 90 4.20 -10.47 -5.64
C TYR A 90 5.14 -10.50 -6.83
N ASP A 91 4.56 -10.58 -8.02
CA ASP A 91 5.26 -10.21 -9.24
C ASP A 91 5.45 -8.68 -9.26
N MET A 92 6.68 -8.25 -9.45
CA MET A 92 7.08 -6.85 -9.57
C MET A 92 7.45 -6.49 -11.01
N ALA A 93 7.76 -7.49 -11.84
CA ALA A 93 8.08 -7.34 -13.26
C ALA A 93 7.45 -8.45 -14.11
N THR A 94 7.23 -8.15 -15.38
CA THR A 94 6.90 -9.13 -16.42
C THR A 94 8.06 -10.12 -16.64
N PRO A 95 7.82 -11.28 -17.28
CA PRO A 95 8.90 -12.20 -17.66
C PRO A 95 9.99 -11.59 -18.56
N GLN A 96 9.69 -10.46 -19.21
CA GLN A 96 10.63 -9.70 -20.04
C GLN A 96 11.42 -8.64 -19.24
N GLY A 97 11.18 -8.53 -17.93
CA GLY A 97 11.88 -7.61 -17.03
C GLY A 97 11.29 -6.19 -16.95
N GLN A 98 10.11 -5.95 -17.54
CA GLN A 98 9.43 -4.66 -17.42
C GLN A 98 8.65 -4.59 -16.10
N PHE A 99 8.87 -3.56 -15.28
CA PHE A 99 8.16 -3.40 -14.01
C PHE A 99 6.65 -3.22 -14.20
N LEU A 100 5.87 -3.77 -13.27
CA LEU A 100 4.40 -3.76 -13.29
C LEU A 100 3.79 -2.51 -12.63
N GLY A 101 4.55 -1.83 -11.77
CA GLY A 101 4.10 -0.62 -11.06
C GLY A 101 3.85 0.57 -11.99
N ALA A 102 2.98 1.47 -11.57
CA ALA A 102 2.74 2.73 -12.27
C ALA A 102 3.78 3.77 -11.84
N GLY A 103 4.37 4.50 -12.78
CA GLY A 103 5.43 5.45 -12.45
C GLY A 103 5.88 6.28 -13.64
N TYR A 104 6.69 7.30 -13.35
CA TYR A 104 7.34 8.15 -14.34
C TYR A 104 8.84 8.19 -14.06
N SER A 105 9.66 8.09 -15.11
CA SER A 105 11.13 7.99 -15.03
C SER A 105 11.57 6.72 -14.29
N ASP A 106 12.24 6.88 -13.15
CA ASP A 106 13.01 5.81 -12.52
C ASP A 106 12.33 5.21 -11.29
N VAL A 107 11.12 5.68 -10.92
CA VAL A 107 10.38 5.20 -9.75
C VAL A 107 9.04 4.62 -10.16
N TYR A 108 8.78 3.40 -9.72
CA TYR A 108 7.58 2.61 -9.99
C TYR A 108 6.84 2.37 -8.68
N GLU A 109 5.56 2.72 -8.64
CA GLU A 109 4.68 2.51 -7.49
C GLU A 109 3.81 1.28 -7.69
N ASN A 110 3.84 0.37 -6.72
CA ASN A 110 3.08 -0.86 -6.74
C ASN A 110 2.07 -0.83 -5.60
N LYS A 111 0.79 -0.95 -5.94
CA LYS A 111 -0.30 -1.18 -4.98
C LYS A 111 -0.56 -2.67 -4.89
N LEU A 112 0.01 -3.31 -3.88
CA LEU A 112 0.01 -4.75 -3.69
C LEU A 112 -1.11 -5.16 -2.73
N TRP A 113 -1.92 -6.14 -3.11
CA TRP A 113 -3.02 -6.65 -2.28
C TRP A 113 -2.50 -7.43 -1.07
N TYR A 114 -2.80 -6.98 0.15
CA TYR A 114 -2.52 -7.78 1.35
C TYR A 114 -3.74 -8.62 1.77
N LYS A 115 -4.89 -7.97 2.01
CA LYS A 115 -6.07 -8.68 2.52
C LYS A 115 -7.37 -7.94 2.21
N GLU A 116 -8.38 -8.67 1.76
CA GLU A 116 -9.70 -8.14 1.42
C GLU A 116 -10.67 -8.26 2.60
N GLY A 117 -11.57 -7.29 2.77
CA GLY A 117 -12.72 -7.40 3.66
C GLY A 117 -12.39 -7.58 5.14
N VAL A 118 -11.26 -7.05 5.61
CA VAL A 118 -10.81 -7.19 6.99
C VAL A 118 -11.69 -6.36 7.92
N ARG A 119 -12.27 -7.01 8.92
CA ARG A 119 -12.99 -6.33 10.00
C ARG A 119 -12.13 -6.30 11.26
N PHE A 120 -11.75 -5.11 11.69
CA PHE A 120 -11.04 -4.91 12.94
C PHE A 120 -12.03 -4.97 14.10
N ARG A 121 -11.77 -5.80 15.12
CA ARG A 121 -12.62 -5.90 16.32
C ARG A 121 -12.07 -5.08 17.49
N GLU A 122 -10.80 -4.73 17.41
CA GLU A 122 -10.09 -3.85 18.32
C GLU A 122 -9.71 -2.54 17.62
N THR A 123 -9.24 -1.55 18.37
CA THR A 123 -8.97 -0.19 17.86
C THR A 123 -7.50 0.07 17.55
N GLU A 124 -6.61 -0.83 17.93
CA GLU A 124 -5.16 -0.70 17.79
C GLU A 124 -4.57 -2.00 17.25
N HIS A 125 -3.75 -1.92 16.20
CA HIS A 125 -2.98 -3.06 15.69
C HIS A 125 -1.62 -2.57 15.21
N ILE A 126 -0.63 -3.46 15.27
CA ILE A 126 0.70 -3.18 14.72
C ILE A 126 0.92 -4.10 13.54
N PHE A 127 1.18 -3.49 12.38
CA PHE A 127 1.50 -4.21 11.16
C PHE A 127 2.99 -4.02 10.83
N SER A 128 3.68 -5.13 10.54
CA SER A 128 5.13 -5.13 10.31
C SER A 128 5.48 -6.14 9.21
N PRO A 129 5.70 -5.69 7.96
CA PRO A 129 6.25 -6.53 6.90
C PRO A 129 7.78 -6.51 6.93
N TYR A 130 8.41 -7.62 6.57
CA TYR A 130 9.86 -7.71 6.35
C TYR A 130 10.17 -8.67 5.19
N VAL A 131 11.29 -8.42 4.52
CA VAL A 131 11.71 -9.18 3.34
C VAL A 131 12.10 -10.60 3.76
N MET A 132 11.62 -11.60 3.01
CA MET A 132 12.00 -12.99 3.22
C MET A 132 13.43 -13.23 2.71
N GLN A 133 14.20 -14.04 3.44
CA GLN A 133 15.54 -14.49 3.05
C GLN A 133 15.51 -15.60 1.99
#